data_AF-A0A2H4VS91-F1
#
_entry.id   AF-A0A2H4VS91-F1
#
_cell.length_a   1.000
_cell.length_b   1.000
_cell.length_c   1.000
_cell.angle_alpha   90.00
_cell.angle_beta   90.00
_cell.angle_gamma   90.00
#
_symmetry.space_group_name_H-M   'P 1'
#
loop_
_entity.id
_entity.type
_entity.pdbx_description
1 polymer ?
#
loop_
_entity_poly.entity_id
_entity_poly.type
_entity_poly.pdbx_seq_one_letter_code
_entity_poly.pdbx_strand_id
1 'polypeptide(L)'
;MVDWKAVAVGSLINAVLTIVLTISVFPLFFLGPIIGGLMATYIGRGDKKDAPIEGGLTGIIGGLIIGILFMAGFGALSAIIGLLFTKVGMVAGAMTLIAGLFITLFSIFLGGVLGVVGGFIGAEIRENGRKKVEVED
;
A
#
# COMPACT_ATOMS: atom_id res chain seq x y z
N MET A 1 1.32 -11.22 18.63
CA MET A 1 1.74 -11.86 17.36
C MET A 1 1.03 -11.14 16.22
N VAL A 2 1.75 -10.89 15.12
CA VAL A 2 1.22 -10.23 13.91
C VAL A 2 0.06 -11.02 13.30
N ASP A 3 -1.07 -10.35 13.07
CA ASP A 3 -2.23 -10.93 12.38
C ASP A 3 -2.09 -10.78 10.86
N TRP A 4 -1.55 -11.82 10.23
CA TRP A 4 -1.30 -11.84 8.78
C TRP A 4 -2.55 -11.69 7.92
N LYS A 5 -3.73 -12.11 8.40
CA LYS A 5 -4.98 -11.92 7.64
C LYS A 5 -5.35 -10.45 7.58
N ALA A 6 -5.23 -9.76 8.71
CA ALA A 6 -5.51 -8.34 8.78
C ALA A 6 -4.50 -7.52 7.96
N VAL A 7 -3.21 -7.87 8.02
CA VAL A 7 -2.17 -7.28 7.17
C VAL A 7 -2.49 -7.45 5.68
N ALA A 8 -2.91 -8.66 5.26
CA ALA A 8 -3.27 -8.92 3.87
C ALA A 8 -4.45 -8.05 3.40
N VAL A 9 -5.51 -7.97 4.21
CA VAL A 9 -6.69 -7.14 3.91
C VAL A 9 -6.30 -5.66 3.84
N GLY A 10 -5.57 -5.16 4.83
CA GLY A 10 -5.08 -3.78 4.86
C GLY A 10 -4.19 -3.46 3.66
N SER A 11 -3.37 -4.41 3.20
CA SER A 11 -2.47 -4.23 2.05
C SER A 11 -3.25 -4.08 0.75
N LEU A 12 -4.35 -4.85 0.60
CA LEU A 12 -5.23 -4.74 -0.55
C LEU A 12 -5.98 -3.42 -0.54
N ILE A 13 -6.51 -3.01 0.63
CA ILE A 13 -7.15 -1.69 0.80
C ILE A 13 -6.15 -0.58 0.44
N ASN A 14 -4.94 -0.64 0.96
CA ASN A 14 -3.86 0.29 0.64
C ASN A 14 -3.66 0.39 -0.88
N ALA A 15 -3.42 -0.74 -1.55
CA ALA A 15 -3.15 -0.75 -2.98
C ALA A 15 -4.32 -0.17 -3.80
N VAL A 16 -5.54 -0.62 -3.53
CA VAL A 16 -6.75 -0.17 -4.24
C VAL A 16 -6.98 1.32 -4.01
N LEU A 17 -6.97 1.79 -2.76
CA LEU A 17 -7.19 3.21 -2.47
C LEU A 17 -6.11 4.09 -3.10
N THR A 18 -4.85 3.67 -3.01
CA THR A 18 -3.73 4.44 -3.58
C THR A 18 -3.90 4.60 -5.07
N ILE A 19 -4.23 3.53 -5.80
CA ILE A 19 -4.45 3.57 -7.25
C ILE A 19 -5.64 4.47 -7.59
N VAL A 20 -6.78 4.27 -6.93
CA VAL A 20 -8.00 5.06 -7.17
C VAL A 20 -7.76 6.54 -6.92
N LEU A 21 -7.11 6.89 -5.80
CA LEU A 21 -6.83 8.28 -5.45
C LEU A 21 -5.75 8.92 -6.33
N THR A 22 -4.77 8.14 -6.79
CA THR A 22 -3.77 8.60 -7.77
C THR A 22 -4.45 9.05 -9.06
N ILE A 23 -5.43 8.28 -9.54
CA ILE A 23 -6.15 8.56 -10.79
C ILE A 23 -7.18 9.68 -10.59
N SER A 24 -7.88 9.69 -9.46
CA SER A 24 -9.06 10.54 -9.26
C SER A 24 -8.74 11.91 -8.68
N VAL A 25 -7.84 11.99 -7.68
CA VAL A 25 -7.61 13.21 -6.89
C VAL A 25 -6.15 13.31 -6.43
N PHE A 26 -5.24 13.59 -7.35
CA PHE A 26 -3.84 13.84 -7.00
C PHE A 26 -3.71 15.13 -6.14
N PRO A 27 -2.98 15.13 -5.01
CA PRO A 27 -2.00 14.12 -4.56
C PRO A 27 -2.47 13.17 -3.44
N LEU A 28 -3.78 12.89 -3.28
CA LEU A 28 -4.31 12.16 -2.12
C LEU A 28 -3.93 10.67 -2.02
N PHE A 29 -3.11 10.14 -2.93
CA PHE A 29 -2.68 8.74 -2.96
C PHE A 29 -2.04 8.26 -1.65
N PHE A 30 -1.42 9.17 -0.88
CA PHE A 30 -0.80 8.87 0.42
C PHE A 30 -1.81 8.42 1.49
N LEU A 31 -3.11 8.64 1.30
CA LEU A 31 -4.14 8.17 2.21
C LEU A 31 -4.31 6.64 2.16
N GLY A 32 -3.98 6.00 1.03
CA GLY A 32 -4.09 4.55 0.89
C GLY A 32 -3.27 3.79 1.94
N PRO A 33 -1.96 4.05 2.09
CA PRO A 33 -1.15 3.41 3.11
C PRO A 33 -1.62 3.67 4.54
N ILE A 34 -2.05 4.91 4.84
CA ILE A 34 -2.55 5.29 6.16
C ILE A 34 -3.82 4.50 6.48
N ILE A 35 -4.80 4.50 5.58
CA ILE A 35 -6.07 3.81 5.77
C ILE A 35 -5.87 2.29 5.79
N GLY A 36 -4.99 1.75 4.93
CA GLY A 36 -4.65 0.33 4.95
C GLY A 36 -4.03 -0.10 6.28
N GLY A 37 -3.04 0.64 6.78
CA GLY A 37 -2.40 0.35 8.08
C GLY A 37 -3.37 0.49 9.25
N LEU A 38 -4.27 1.49 9.20
CA LEU A 38 -5.36 1.65 10.17
C LEU A 38 -6.27 0.42 10.16
N MET A 39 -6.74 0.00 8.98
CA MET A 39 -7.66 -1.14 8.86
C MET A 39 -7.02 -2.45 9.32
N ALA A 40 -5.74 -2.67 8.98
CA ALA A 40 -5.02 -3.86 9.43
C ALA A 40 -4.98 -3.98 10.96
N THR A 41 -4.68 -2.88 11.64
CA THR A 41 -4.54 -2.88 13.12
C THR A 41 -5.88 -2.79 13.85
N TYR A 42 -6.85 -2.07 13.29
CA TYR A 42 -8.19 -1.95 13.83
C TYR A 42 -8.95 -3.29 13.81
N ILE A 43 -8.88 -4.02 12.70
CA ILE A 43 -9.55 -5.32 12.53
C ILE A 43 -8.71 -6.46 13.15
N GLY A 44 -7.39 -6.33 13.11
CA GLY A 44 -6.47 -7.33 13.61
C GLY A 44 -6.70 -7.65 15.08
N ARG A 45 -6.30 -8.87 15.47
CA ARG A 45 -6.33 -9.30 16.88
C ARG A 45 -4.97 -9.26 17.56
N GLY A 46 -3.94 -8.74 16.88
CA GLY A 46 -2.59 -8.59 17.42
C GLY A 46 -2.50 -7.63 18.60
N ASP A 47 -1.40 -7.71 19.35
CA ASP A 47 -1.14 -6.83 20.50
C ASP A 47 -0.88 -5.38 20.04
N LYS A 48 -1.19 -4.38 20.87
CA LYS A 48 -0.94 -2.96 20.53
C LYS A 48 0.52 -2.69 20.16
N LYS A 49 1.46 -3.37 20.81
CA LYS A 49 2.91 -3.29 20.52
C LYS A 49 3.26 -3.73 19.09
N ASP A 50 2.46 -4.59 18.48
CA ASP A 50 2.70 -5.13 17.13
C ASP A 50 2.06 -4.22 16.06
N ALA A 51 1.20 -3.27 16.43
CA ALA A 51 0.48 -2.41 15.51
C ALA A 51 1.36 -1.57 14.55
N PRO A 52 2.49 -0.99 14.99
CA PRO A 52 3.40 -0.30 14.08
C PRO A 52 3.94 -1.25 13.00
N ILE A 53 4.25 -2.49 13.39
CA ILE A 53 4.79 -3.52 12.50
C ILE A 53 3.69 -3.97 11.52
N GLU A 54 2.48 -4.25 12.00
CA GLU A 54 1.33 -4.61 11.16
C GLU A 54 0.99 -3.52 10.13
N GLY A 55 0.97 -2.26 10.57
CA GLY A 55 0.76 -1.11 9.70
C GLY A 55 1.89 -0.93 8.68
N GLY A 56 3.15 -1.04 9.12
CA GLY A 56 4.31 -0.94 8.23
C GLY A 56 4.35 -2.06 7.18
N LEU A 57 4.10 -3.31 7.58
CA LEU A 57 4.00 -4.44 6.66
C LEU A 57 2.88 -4.25 5.65
N THR A 58 1.73 -3.74 6.10
CA THR A 58 0.61 -3.38 5.23
C THR A 58 0.98 -2.33 4.19
N GLY A 59 1.75 -1.32 4.61
CA GLY A 59 2.33 -0.31 3.76
C GLY A 59 3.25 -0.88 2.68
N ILE A 60 4.22 -1.70 3.10
CA ILE A 60 5.23 -2.33 2.23
C ILE A 60 4.58 -3.27 1.22
N ILE A 61 3.70 -4.17 1.68
CA ILE A 61 3.03 -5.15 0.81
C ILE A 61 2.10 -4.43 -0.17
N GLY A 62 1.34 -3.43 0.28
CA GLY A 62 0.54 -2.61 -0.64
C GLY A 62 1.41 -1.88 -1.67
N GLY A 63 2.55 -1.33 -1.25
CA GLY A 63 3.54 -0.71 -2.15
C GLY A 63 4.11 -1.69 -3.18
N LEU A 64 4.38 -2.94 -2.79
CA LEU A 64 4.79 -4.01 -3.71
C LEU A 64 3.69 -4.34 -4.73
N ILE A 65 2.44 -4.46 -4.28
CA ILE A 65 1.30 -4.73 -5.17
C ILE A 65 1.18 -3.61 -6.22
N ILE A 66 1.23 -2.35 -5.79
CA ILE A 66 1.21 -1.18 -6.68
C ILE A 66 2.36 -1.25 -7.67
N GLY A 67 3.58 -1.49 -7.20
CA GLY A 67 4.78 -1.60 -8.04
C GLY A 67 4.65 -2.66 -9.13
N ILE A 68 4.19 -3.86 -8.78
CA ILE A 68 3.95 -4.96 -9.73
C ILE A 68 2.91 -4.56 -10.78
N LEU A 69 1.79 -3.95 -10.35
CA LEU A 69 0.74 -3.53 -11.26
C LEU A 69 1.20 -2.43 -12.23
N PHE A 70 1.98 -1.46 -11.75
CA PHE A 70 2.55 -0.41 -12.59
C PHE A 70 3.60 -0.97 -13.57
N MET A 71 4.46 -1.88 -13.13
CA MET A 71 5.43 -2.55 -14.01
C MET A 71 4.72 -3.36 -15.11
N ALA A 72 3.66 -4.11 -14.75
CA ALA A 72 2.87 -4.84 -15.73
C ALA A 72 2.15 -3.90 -16.72
N GLY A 73 1.55 -2.81 -16.21
CA GLY A 73 0.85 -1.81 -17.03
C GLY A 73 1.79 -1.08 -18.00
N PHE A 74 2.91 -0.55 -17.52
CA PHE A 74 3.91 0.09 -18.38
C PHE A 74 4.59 -0.90 -19.32
N GLY A 75 4.79 -2.15 -18.89
CA GLY A 75 5.34 -3.22 -19.73
C GLY A 75 4.47 -3.50 -20.94
N ALA A 76 3.15 -3.60 -20.73
CA ALA A 76 2.18 -3.77 -21.81
C ALA A 76 2.20 -2.59 -22.79
N LEU A 77 2.21 -1.35 -22.27
CA LEU A 77 2.31 -0.14 -23.11
C LEU A 77 3.61 -0.12 -23.93
N SER A 78 4.73 -0.49 -23.32
CA SER A 78 6.04 -0.52 -23.98
C SER A 78 6.09 -1.56 -25.10
N ALA A 79 5.46 -2.73 -24.90
CA ALA A 79 5.36 -3.76 -25.92
C ALA A 79 4.55 -3.28 -27.14
N ILE A 80 3.43 -2.58 -26.90
CA ILE A 80 2.61 -1.99 -27.97
C ILE A 80 3.42 -0.93 -28.74
N ILE A 81 4.15 -0.06 -28.04
CA ILE A 81 5.02 0.94 -28.69
C ILE A 81 6.12 0.25 -29.49
N GLY A 82 6.73 -0.82 -28.97
CA GLY A 82 7.77 -1.57 -29.65
C GLY A 82 7.31 -2.27 -30.93
N LEU A 83 6.05 -2.72 -30.98
CA LEU A 83 5.43 -3.24 -32.20
C LEU A 83 5.26 -2.16 -33.28
N LEU A 84 4.95 -0.92 -32.89
CA LEU A 84 4.77 0.20 -33.82
C LEU A 84 6.09 0.87 -34.24
N PHE A 85 7.08 0.90 -33.35
CA PHE A 85 8.35 1.61 -33.53
C PHE A 85 9.53 0.80 -32.99
N THR A 86 10.06 -0.14 -33.79
CA THR A 86 11.04 -1.15 -33.35
C THR A 86 12.32 -0.57 -32.73
N LYS A 87 12.83 0.56 -33.24
CA LYS A 87 14.02 1.23 -32.66
C LYS A 87 13.73 1.98 -31.36
N VAL A 88 12.48 2.41 -31.17
CA VAL A 88 12.02 3.09 -29.94
C VAL A 88 11.62 2.08 -28.87
N GLY A 89 11.16 0.90 -29.27
CA GLY A 89 10.71 -0.17 -28.36
C GLY A 89 11.75 -0.63 -27.35
N MET A 90 13.00 -0.81 -27.75
CA MET A 90 14.06 -1.22 -26.80
C MET A 90 14.35 -0.13 -25.75
N VAL A 91 14.37 1.14 -26.17
CA VAL A 91 14.58 2.27 -25.26
C VAL A 91 13.37 2.43 -24.32
N ALA A 92 12.16 2.30 -24.85
CA ALA A 92 10.92 2.34 -24.07
C ALA A 92 10.86 1.23 -23.02
N GLY A 93 11.26 0.00 -23.38
CA GLY A 93 11.32 -1.13 -22.45
C GLY A 93 12.30 -0.91 -21.30
N ALA A 94 13.52 -0.43 -21.59
CA ALA A 94 14.51 -0.13 -20.56
C ALA A 94 14.05 0.98 -19.61
N MET A 95 13.46 2.05 -20.14
CA MET A 95 12.91 3.16 -19.35
C MET A 95 11.77 2.70 -18.45
N THR A 96 10.89 1.82 -18.94
CA THR A 96 9.80 1.23 -18.16
C THR A 96 10.31 0.41 -16.98
N LEU A 97 11.37 -0.38 -17.17
CA LEU A 97 11.95 -1.16 -16.09
C LEU A 97 12.54 -0.25 -15.00
N ILE A 98 13.27 0.79 -15.40
CA ILE A 98 13.85 1.77 -14.47
C ILE A 98 12.75 2.53 -13.72
N ALA A 99 11.76 3.06 -14.45
CA ALA A 99 10.64 3.80 -13.85
C ALA A 99 9.80 2.91 -12.93
N GLY A 100 9.53 1.67 -13.35
CA GLY A 100 8.80 0.69 -12.55
C GLY A 100 9.52 0.31 -11.26
N LEU A 101 10.84 0.08 -11.32
CA LEU A 101 11.66 -0.16 -10.12
C LEU A 101 11.64 1.06 -9.19
N PHE A 102 11.82 2.27 -9.74
CA PHE A 102 11.79 3.50 -8.95
C PHE A 102 10.44 3.68 -8.24
N ILE A 103 9.33 3.54 -8.96
CA ILE A 103 7.97 3.64 -8.40
C ILE A 103 7.75 2.57 -7.34
N THR A 104 8.23 1.34 -7.56
CA THR A 104 8.10 0.25 -6.59
C THR A 104 8.83 0.57 -5.30
N LEU A 105 10.11 0.95 -5.38
CA LEU A 105 10.91 1.31 -4.20
C LEU A 105 10.32 2.52 -3.46
N PHE A 106 9.89 3.53 -4.20
CA PHE A 106 9.23 4.71 -3.64
C PHE A 106 7.93 4.35 -2.93
N SER A 107 7.09 3.52 -3.56
CA SER A 107 5.80 3.07 -3.00
C SER A 107 6.00 2.19 -1.76
N ILE A 108 7.02 1.33 -1.73
CA ILE A 108 7.36 0.52 -0.56
C ILE A 108 7.80 1.42 0.60
N PHE A 109 8.69 2.36 0.33
CA PHE A 109 9.24 3.25 1.37
C PHE A 109 8.13 4.15 1.94
N LEU A 110 7.43 4.87 1.08
CA LEU A 110 6.35 5.77 1.49
C LEU A 110 5.20 4.98 2.12
N GLY A 111 4.83 3.86 1.50
CA GLY A 111 3.82 2.95 2.00
C GLY A 111 4.15 2.45 3.40
N GLY A 112 5.37 1.96 3.62
CA GLY A 112 5.84 1.50 4.92
C GLY A 112 5.74 2.57 6.00
N VAL A 113 6.31 3.75 5.76
CA VAL A 113 6.30 4.87 6.73
C VAL A 113 4.87 5.30 7.07
N LEU A 114 4.04 5.53 6.06
CA LEU A 114 2.65 5.96 6.26
C LEU A 114 1.75 4.86 6.83
N GLY A 115 2.06 3.60 6.49
CA GLY A 115 1.41 2.42 7.05
C GLY A 115 1.64 2.31 8.55
N VAL A 116 2.85 2.61 9.04
CA VAL A 116 3.13 2.70 10.49
C VAL A 116 2.23 3.74 11.16
N VAL A 117 2.08 4.93 10.56
CA VAL A 117 1.20 5.98 11.08
C VAL A 117 -0.25 5.50 11.16
N GLY A 118 -0.74 4.88 10.09
CA GLY A 118 -2.05 4.22 10.06
C GLY A 118 -2.20 3.18 11.18
N GLY A 119 -1.18 2.36 11.38
CA GLY A 119 -1.15 1.32 12.41
C GLY A 119 -1.31 1.85 13.83
N PHE A 120 -0.64 2.96 14.17
CA PHE A 120 -0.82 3.62 15.47
C PHE A 120 -2.26 4.11 15.66
N ILE A 121 -2.82 4.76 14.64
CA ILE A 121 -4.18 5.31 14.67
C ILE A 121 -5.20 4.17 14.87
N GLY A 122 -5.09 3.09 14.10
CA GLY A 122 -6.03 1.96 14.17
C GLY A 122 -6.00 1.25 15.52
N ALA A 123 -4.81 1.07 16.09
CA ALA A 123 -4.66 0.48 17.42
C ALA A 123 -5.25 1.35 18.54
N GLU A 124 -5.07 2.68 18.47
CA GLU A 124 -5.61 3.61 19.46
C GLU A 124 -7.14 3.64 19.41
N ILE A 125 -7.73 3.65 18.21
CA ILE A 125 -9.19 3.58 18.04
C ILE A 125 -9.72 2.26 18.60
N ARG A 126 -9.06 1.13 18.33
CA ARG A 126 -9.48 -0.19 18.80
C ARG A 126 -9.45 -0.29 20.33
N GLU A 127 -8.41 0.23 20.98
CA GLU A 127 -8.30 0.22 22.44
C GLU A 127 -9.38 1.07 23.10
N ASN A 128 -9.59 2.29 22.61
CA ASN A 128 -10.60 3.20 23.16
C ASN A 128 -12.03 2.67 22.94
N GLY A 129 -12.26 1.94 21.85
CA GLY A 129 -13.51 1.22 21.62
C GLY A 129 -13.77 0.11 22.66
N ARG A 130 -12.74 -0.67 23.01
CA ARG A 130 -12.87 -1.76 24.00
C ARG A 130 -13.10 -1.25 25.42
N LYS A 131 -12.37 -0.22 25.83
CA LYS A 131 -12.54 0.40 27.17
C LYS A 131 -13.95 0.92 27.41
N LYS A 132 -14.64 1.40 26.37
CA LYS A 132 -16.02 1.86 26.50
C LYS A 132 -17.01 0.72 26.77
N VAL A 133 -16.82 -0.44 26.15
CA VAL A 133 -17.70 -1.60 26.33
C VAL A 133 -17.60 -2.14 27.76
N GLU A 134 -16.39 -2.21 28.32
CA GLU A 134 -16.17 -2.69 29.71
C GLU A 134 -16.75 -1.76 30.80
N VAL A 135 -17.10 -0.51 30.47
CA VAL A 135 -17.68 0.46 31.44
C VAL A 135 -19.21 0.46 31.38
N GLU A 136 -19.81 -0.08 30.31
CA GLU A 136 -21.26 -0.15 30.12
C GLU A 136 -21.86 -1.51 30.58
N ASP A 137 -21.02 -2.51 30.87
CA ASP A 137 -21.39 -3.81 31.46
C ASP A 137 -21.27 -3.82 33.01
#